data_AF-A0A1C2G541-F1
#
_entry.id   AF-A0A1C2G541-F1
#
_cell.length_a   1.000
_cell.length_b   1.000
_cell.length_c   1.000
_cell.angle_alpha   90.00
_cell.angle_beta   90.00
_cell.angle_gamma   90.00
#
_symmetry.space_group_name_H-M   'P 1'
#
loop_
_entity.id
_entity.type
_entity.pdbx_description
1 polymer ?
#
loop_
_entity_poly.entity_id
_entity_poly.type
_entity_poly.pdbx_seq_one_letter_code
_entity_poly.pdbx_strand_id
1 'polypeptide(L)'
;MVRKIIDMSMLDKLKIDGEVANYLVQWDNTLLLTAYDQNRTFVLTIDGEQLLIRERLKDVLSRFAQANLIYEYEMEVHFAKVGCQTRGYVAGHHRLVPTCGSSNEQVIYYMVHLMEDASELESDKRVEMIMNGREGDKYHIQIATSERTFRRIVSAADEVAKEQLSLFEYWMYRLGKVKREIFERTYFGDYCVYTKLRKLALDLFIRTVLHILNKAHKKVYGEETPAELVKEVKRVINKF
;
A
#
# COMPACT_ATOMS: atom_id res chain seq x y z
N MET A 1 8.08 29.72 -7.95
CA MET A 1 7.22 28.52 -7.96
C MET A 1 5.99 28.84 -7.11
N VAL A 2 4.79 28.81 -7.68
CA VAL A 2 3.56 29.15 -6.93
C VAL A 2 3.19 27.94 -6.08
N ARG A 3 3.15 28.11 -4.76
CA ARG A 3 2.74 27.07 -3.81
C ARG A 3 1.26 26.75 -4.03
N LYS A 4 0.94 25.62 -4.65
CA LYS A 4 -0.44 25.12 -4.76
C LYS A 4 -0.77 24.34 -3.49
N ILE A 5 -1.53 24.96 -2.59
CA ILE A 5 -2.04 24.32 -1.38
C ILE A 5 -3.41 23.71 -1.69
N ILE A 6 -3.57 22.42 -1.39
CA ILE A 6 -4.82 21.67 -1.53
C ILE A 6 -5.23 21.20 -0.14
N ASP A 7 -6.30 21.80 0.38
CA ASP A 7 -6.84 21.41 1.69
C ASP A 7 -7.95 20.36 1.51
N MET A 8 -7.65 19.13 1.89
CA MET A 8 -8.58 18.01 1.74
C MET A 8 -9.76 18.08 2.70
N SER A 9 -9.73 18.93 3.73
CA SER A 9 -10.89 19.19 4.59
C SER A 9 -11.98 20.03 3.89
N MET A 10 -11.64 20.65 2.76
CA MET A 10 -12.55 21.45 1.94
C MET A 10 -12.81 20.80 0.58
N LEU A 11 -12.83 19.46 0.54
CA LEU A 11 -13.00 18.66 -0.69
C LEU A 11 -14.22 19.11 -1.53
N ASP A 12 -15.31 19.50 -0.88
CA ASP A 12 -16.55 19.98 -1.50
C ASP A 12 -16.40 21.34 -2.20
N LYS A 13 -15.39 22.13 -1.83
CA LYS A 13 -15.09 23.46 -2.37
C LYS A 13 -13.96 23.46 -3.39
N LEU A 14 -13.29 22.32 -3.57
CA LEU A 14 -12.23 22.17 -4.54
C LEU A 14 -12.78 22.33 -5.97
N LYS A 15 -11.99 22.98 -6.83
CA LYS A 15 -12.35 23.13 -8.24
C LYS A 15 -12.17 21.80 -8.94
N ILE A 16 -13.27 21.22 -9.42
CA ILE A 16 -13.26 19.99 -10.22
C ILE A 16 -13.04 20.35 -11.69
N ASP A 17 -11.99 19.79 -12.29
CA ASP A 17 -11.63 20.05 -13.69
C ASP A 17 -12.46 19.18 -14.66
N GLY A 18 -12.92 18.01 -14.21
CA GLY A 18 -13.78 17.16 -15.02
C GLY A 18 -14.30 15.92 -14.30
N GLU A 19 -15.29 15.27 -14.92
CA GLU A 19 -15.85 14.00 -14.48
C GLU A 19 -15.62 12.94 -15.55
N VAL A 20 -15.10 11.78 -15.14
CA VAL A 20 -14.59 10.73 -16.02
C VAL A 20 -15.20 9.38 -15.62
N ALA A 21 -15.60 8.59 -16.62
CA ALA A 21 -16.17 7.27 -16.38
C ALA A 21 -15.10 6.16 -16.32
N ASN A 22 -14.05 6.26 -17.14
CA ASN A 22 -13.08 5.18 -17.38
C ASN A 22 -11.64 5.54 -16.96
N TYR A 23 -11.47 6.41 -15.97
CA TYR A 23 -10.12 6.72 -15.49
C TYR A 23 -9.53 5.53 -14.74
N LEU A 24 -8.35 5.09 -15.19
CA LEU A 24 -7.58 4.03 -14.55
C LEU A 24 -6.56 4.67 -13.59
N VAL A 25 -6.75 4.45 -12.29
CA VAL A 25 -5.76 4.82 -11.27
C VAL A 25 -4.50 3.99 -11.50
N GLN A 26 -3.35 4.67 -11.54
CA GLN A 26 -2.04 4.07 -11.79
C GLN A 26 -1.01 4.67 -10.82
N TRP A 27 0.06 3.90 -10.54
CA TRP A 27 1.13 4.33 -9.64
C TRP A 27 1.75 5.67 -10.02
N ASP A 28 1.89 5.92 -11.32
CA ASP A 28 2.72 7.00 -11.83
C ASP A 28 1.90 8.21 -12.31
N ASN A 29 0.56 8.15 -12.23
CA ASN A 29 -0.34 9.21 -12.70
C ASN A 29 -1.32 9.72 -11.64
N THR A 30 -1.25 9.18 -10.43
CA THR A 30 -2.17 9.55 -9.34
C THR A 30 -1.35 9.98 -8.13
N LEU A 31 -1.65 11.13 -7.54
CA LEU A 31 -1.05 11.56 -6.28
C LEU A 31 -1.86 11.03 -5.10
N LEU A 32 -3.18 11.20 -5.14
CA LEU A 32 -4.10 10.71 -4.12
C LEU A 32 -5.50 10.49 -4.67
N LEU A 33 -6.30 9.77 -3.90
CA LEU A 33 -7.71 9.55 -4.13
C LEU A 33 -8.49 9.41 -2.81
N THR A 34 -9.75 9.81 -2.83
CA THR A 34 -10.67 9.73 -1.68
C THR A 34 -12.11 9.63 -2.17
N ALA A 35 -13.03 9.21 -1.30
CA ALA A 35 -14.45 9.28 -1.61
C ALA A 35 -14.85 10.77 -1.73
N TYR A 36 -15.52 11.12 -2.83
CA TYR A 36 -16.14 12.44 -2.97
C TYR A 36 -17.56 12.42 -2.41
N ASP A 37 -18.28 11.34 -2.70
CA ASP A 37 -19.56 10.99 -2.10
C ASP A 37 -19.78 9.46 -2.15
N GLN A 38 -21.01 9.00 -1.92
CA GLN A 38 -21.34 7.58 -1.89
C GLN A 38 -21.14 6.83 -3.22
N ASN A 39 -21.03 7.54 -4.35
CA ASN A 39 -20.97 6.95 -5.69
C ASN A 39 -19.81 7.48 -6.54
N ARG A 40 -19.08 8.49 -6.07
CA ARG A 40 -17.98 9.12 -6.82
C ARG A 40 -16.69 9.16 -6.01
N THR A 41 -15.58 9.04 -6.72
CA THR A 41 -14.22 9.09 -6.16
C THR A 41 -13.49 10.31 -6.69
N PHE A 42 -12.96 11.13 -5.80
CA PHE A 42 -12.05 12.21 -6.16
C PHE A 42 -10.65 11.65 -6.40
N VAL A 43 -9.99 12.16 -7.44
CA VAL A 43 -8.60 11.85 -7.77
C VAL A 43 -7.84 13.14 -8.06
N LEU A 44 -6.65 13.27 -7.48
CA LEU A 44 -5.67 14.28 -7.86
C LEU A 44 -4.57 13.60 -8.69
N THR A 45 -4.37 14.05 -9.93
CA THR A 45 -3.35 13.50 -10.83
C THR A 45 -1.98 14.15 -10.61
N ILE A 46 -0.92 13.57 -11.18
CA ILE A 46 0.44 14.15 -11.13
C ILE A 46 0.52 15.50 -11.86
N ASP A 47 -0.39 15.73 -12.81
CA ASP A 47 -0.49 16.98 -13.59
C ASP A 47 -1.30 18.05 -12.84
N GLY A 48 -1.79 17.72 -11.63
CA GLY A 48 -2.57 18.61 -10.78
C GLY A 48 -4.05 18.69 -11.15
N GLU A 49 -4.52 17.83 -12.05
CA GLU A 49 -5.93 17.75 -12.43
C GLU A 49 -6.75 17.15 -11.29
N GLN A 50 -7.90 17.77 -11.02
CA GLN A 50 -8.84 17.36 -9.99
C GLN A 50 -10.06 16.71 -10.66
N LEU A 51 -10.07 15.38 -10.68
CA LEU A 51 -11.05 14.59 -11.42
C LEU A 51 -12.02 13.87 -10.51
N LEU A 52 -13.25 13.68 -10.98
CA LEU A 52 -14.23 12.79 -10.36
C LEU A 52 -14.43 11.53 -11.20
N ILE A 53 -14.20 10.36 -10.60
CA ILE A 53 -14.55 9.07 -11.17
C ILE A 53 -15.99 8.73 -10.77
N ARG A 54 -16.84 8.34 -11.73
CA ARG A 54 -18.22 7.88 -11.50
C ARG A 54 -18.34 6.48 -10.88
N GLU A 55 -17.50 6.20 -9.89
CA GLU A 55 -17.45 4.92 -9.18
C GLU A 55 -17.10 5.14 -7.71
N ARG A 56 -17.53 4.20 -6.86
CA ARG A 56 -17.23 4.22 -5.42
C ARG A 56 -15.74 3.98 -5.18
N LEU A 57 -15.20 4.60 -4.14
CA LEU A 57 -13.79 4.44 -3.76
C LEU A 57 -13.41 2.96 -3.60
N LYS A 58 -14.29 2.15 -2.99
CA LYS A 58 -14.07 0.71 -2.83
C LYS A 58 -13.89 -0.02 -4.17
N ASP A 59 -14.69 0.32 -5.16
CA ASP A 59 -14.67 -0.34 -6.47
C ASP A 59 -13.43 0.09 -7.27
N VAL A 60 -13.08 1.38 -7.19
CA VAL A 60 -11.84 1.93 -7.76
C VAL A 60 -10.61 1.24 -7.15
N LEU A 61 -10.54 1.11 -5.82
CA LEU A 61 -9.45 0.45 -5.12
C LEU A 61 -9.39 -1.06 -5.42
N SER A 62 -10.55 -1.72 -5.54
CA SER A 62 -10.61 -3.14 -5.93
C SER A 62 -10.04 -3.35 -7.33
N ARG A 63 -10.44 -2.52 -8.31
CA ARG A 63 -9.90 -2.57 -9.67
C ARG A 63 -8.41 -2.25 -9.70
N PHE A 64 -7.96 -1.27 -8.92
CA PHE A 64 -6.56 -0.92 -8.76
C PHE A 64 -5.74 -2.11 -8.23
N ALA A 65 -6.22 -2.77 -7.18
CA ALA A 65 -5.55 -3.94 -6.60
C ALA A 65 -5.45 -5.09 -7.62
N GLN A 66 -6.53 -5.38 -8.34
CA GLN A 66 -6.55 -6.41 -9.39
C GLN A 66 -5.56 -6.10 -10.52
N ALA A 67 -5.56 -4.86 -11.02
CA ALA A 67 -4.66 -4.43 -12.09
C ALA A 67 -3.18 -4.54 -11.71
N ASN A 68 -2.88 -4.41 -10.41
CA ASN A 68 -1.52 -4.46 -9.88
C ASN A 68 -1.16 -5.79 -9.20
N LEU A 69 -2.00 -6.82 -9.34
CA LEU A 69 -1.81 -8.14 -8.73
C LEU A 69 -1.59 -8.09 -7.20
N ILE A 70 -2.28 -7.16 -6.52
CA ILE A 70 -2.21 -7.01 -5.07
C ILE A 70 -3.33 -7.83 -4.44
N TYR A 71 -2.94 -8.92 -3.77
CA TYR A 71 -3.88 -9.81 -3.12
C TYR A 71 -4.11 -9.40 -1.66
N GLU A 72 -5.38 -9.29 -1.26
CA GLU A 72 -5.77 -8.88 0.09
C GLU A 72 -5.18 -9.82 1.17
N TYR A 73 -5.18 -11.13 0.92
CA TYR A 73 -4.67 -12.12 1.88
C TYR A 73 -3.15 -11.98 2.12
N GLU A 74 -2.38 -11.53 1.12
CA GLU A 74 -0.94 -11.30 1.26
C GLU A 74 -0.70 -10.02 2.05
N MET A 75 -1.40 -8.94 1.71
CA MET A 75 -1.30 -7.67 2.44
C MET A 75 -1.68 -7.87 3.91
N GLU A 76 -2.69 -8.67 4.20
CA GLU A 76 -3.07 -9.05 5.56
C GLU A 76 -1.92 -9.66 6.36
N VAL A 77 -1.20 -10.62 5.77
CA VAL A 77 -0.10 -11.31 6.41
C VAL A 77 1.09 -10.36 6.63
N HIS A 78 1.43 -9.59 5.60
CA HIS A 78 2.52 -8.61 5.67
C HIS A 78 2.26 -7.53 6.72
N PHE A 79 1.09 -6.90 6.69
CA PHE A 79 0.73 -5.85 7.65
C PHE A 79 0.58 -6.39 9.08
N ALA A 80 0.08 -7.61 9.26
CA ALA A 80 0.05 -8.27 10.57
C ALA A 80 1.45 -8.53 11.13
N LYS A 81 2.41 -8.92 10.27
CA LYS A 81 3.80 -9.17 10.68
C LYS A 81 4.51 -7.91 11.17
N VAL A 82 4.26 -6.76 10.53
CA VAL A 82 4.80 -5.46 10.95
C VAL A 82 3.98 -4.78 12.06
N GLY A 83 2.92 -5.44 12.56
CA GLY A 83 2.13 -4.96 13.69
C GLY A 83 1.24 -3.75 13.37
N CYS A 84 0.87 -3.54 12.10
CA CYS A 84 0.00 -2.43 11.70
C CYS A 84 -1.36 -2.95 11.21
N GLN A 85 -2.45 -2.48 11.84
CA GLN A 85 -3.80 -2.88 11.48
C GLN A 85 -4.30 -2.19 10.20
N THR A 86 -3.85 -0.96 9.97
CA THR A 86 -4.20 -0.19 8.77
C THR A 86 -3.35 -0.65 7.61
N ARG A 87 -3.99 -1.03 6.51
CA ARG A 87 -3.35 -1.65 5.35
C ARG A 87 -3.35 -0.71 4.16
N GLY A 88 -2.21 -0.62 3.50
CA GLY A 88 -2.09 -0.04 2.17
C GLY A 88 -2.03 -1.11 1.08
N TYR A 89 -1.98 -0.66 -0.16
CA TYR A 89 -1.67 -1.47 -1.33
C TYR A 89 -0.19 -1.27 -1.64
N VAL A 90 0.59 -2.36 -1.58
CA VAL A 90 2.05 -2.30 -1.73
C VAL A 90 2.50 -3.30 -2.79
N ALA A 91 3.31 -2.80 -3.73
CA ALA A 91 3.97 -3.58 -4.78
C ALA A 91 5.41 -3.07 -4.96
N GLY A 92 6.34 -3.65 -4.19
CA GLY A 92 7.74 -3.26 -4.20
C GLY A 92 7.90 -1.78 -3.78
N HIS A 93 8.47 -0.96 -4.66
CA HIS A 93 8.66 0.47 -4.37
C HIS A 93 7.36 1.29 -4.40
N HIS A 94 6.29 0.77 -5.02
CA HIS A 94 5.04 1.50 -5.14
C HIS A 94 4.12 1.21 -3.95
N ARG A 95 3.60 2.28 -3.35
CA ARG A 95 2.87 2.22 -2.09
C ARG A 95 1.70 3.21 -2.10
N LEU A 96 0.48 2.69 -2.14
CA LEU A 96 -0.76 3.46 -2.00
C LEU A 96 -1.27 3.21 -0.59
N VAL A 97 -1.13 4.19 0.29
CA VAL A 97 -1.44 4.01 1.71
C VAL A 97 -2.58 4.93 2.13
N PRO A 98 -3.46 4.48 3.04
CA PRO A 98 -4.51 5.34 3.55
C PRO A 98 -4.00 6.23 4.70
N THR A 99 -4.64 7.38 4.90
CA THR A 99 -4.39 8.27 6.05
C THR A 99 -4.87 7.69 7.38
N CYS A 100 -5.84 6.76 7.34
CA CYS A 100 -6.45 6.11 8.48
C CYS A 100 -7.09 4.76 8.08
N GLY A 101 -7.89 4.14 8.96
CA GLY A 101 -8.58 2.89 8.65
C GLY A 101 -9.65 3.06 7.56
N SER A 102 -9.87 2.02 6.75
CA SER A 102 -10.80 2.03 5.61
C SER A 102 -12.28 2.16 5.98
N SER A 103 -12.64 2.01 7.26
CA SER A 103 -13.98 2.26 7.76
C SER A 103 -14.28 3.75 7.99
N ASN A 104 -13.29 4.63 7.87
CA ASN A 104 -13.47 6.07 8.02
C ASN A 104 -13.90 6.68 6.68
N GLU A 105 -14.96 7.47 6.67
CA GLU A 105 -15.49 8.13 5.48
C GLU A 105 -14.53 9.19 4.91
N GLN A 106 -13.63 9.74 5.74
CA GLN A 106 -12.63 10.73 5.35
C GLN A 106 -11.27 10.11 4.99
N VAL A 107 -11.23 8.80 4.71
CA VAL A 107 -9.99 8.11 4.35
C VAL A 107 -9.46 8.61 3.00
N ILE A 108 -8.22 9.09 3.00
CA ILE A 108 -7.52 9.50 1.79
C ILE A 108 -6.43 8.48 1.52
N TYR A 109 -6.35 7.97 0.31
CA TYR A 109 -5.26 7.11 -0.14
C TYR A 109 -4.27 7.94 -0.96
N TYR A 110 -2.97 7.82 -0.70
CA TYR A 110 -1.93 8.60 -1.36
C TYR A 110 -0.72 7.76 -1.74
N MET A 111 -0.06 8.14 -2.83
CA MET A 111 1.12 7.46 -3.39
C MET A 111 2.40 7.88 -2.68
N VAL A 112 2.83 7.10 -1.69
CA VAL A 112 4.00 7.41 -0.84
C VAL A 112 5.27 7.59 -1.68
N HIS A 113 5.44 6.85 -2.76
CA HIS A 113 6.63 6.95 -3.62
C HIS A 113 6.72 8.27 -4.41
N LEU A 114 5.64 9.05 -4.45
CA LEU A 114 5.62 10.40 -5.04
C LEU A 114 5.76 11.49 -3.97
N MET A 115 5.83 11.13 -2.69
CA MET A 115 5.96 12.07 -1.58
C MET A 115 7.43 12.45 -1.37
N GLU A 116 7.71 13.75 -1.34
CA GLU A 116 9.04 14.27 -1.00
C GLU A 116 9.21 14.41 0.51
N ASP A 117 8.22 14.97 1.18
CA ASP A 117 8.26 15.24 2.62
C ASP A 117 6.83 15.27 3.21
N ALA A 118 6.75 15.12 4.53
CA ALA A 118 5.53 15.30 5.30
C ALA A 118 5.82 15.81 6.71
N SER A 119 5.10 16.85 7.12
CA SER A 119 5.28 17.51 8.42
C SER A 119 3.94 17.85 9.07
N GLU A 120 3.96 17.96 10.40
CA GLU A 120 2.82 18.46 11.17
C GLU A 120 2.76 19.99 11.07
N LEU A 121 1.58 20.53 10.74
CA LEU A 121 1.33 21.97 10.76
C LEU A 121 1.23 22.47 12.20
N GLU A 122 2.01 23.51 12.53
CA GLU A 122 2.02 24.11 13.87
C GLU A 122 0.65 24.69 14.27
N SER A 123 -0.10 25.19 13.28
CA SER A 123 -1.36 25.92 13.49
C SER A 123 -2.51 25.03 13.98
N ASP A 124 -2.60 23.79 13.50
CA ASP A 124 -3.79 22.96 13.71
C ASP A 124 -3.53 21.45 13.81
N LYS A 125 -2.25 21.03 13.87
CA LYS A 125 -1.84 19.64 14.04
C LYS A 125 -2.24 18.70 12.90
N ARG A 126 -2.69 19.23 11.76
CA ARG A 126 -2.86 18.45 10.53
C ARG A 126 -1.50 18.12 9.92
N VAL A 127 -1.46 17.11 9.05
CA VAL A 127 -0.25 16.79 8.29
C VAL A 127 -0.31 17.51 6.95
N GLU A 128 0.76 18.20 6.59
CA GLU A 128 1.02 18.69 5.23
C GLU A 128 2.00 17.72 4.55
N MET A 129 1.58 17.17 3.42
CA MET A 129 2.41 16.35 2.53
C MET A 129 2.86 17.20 1.34
N ILE A 130 4.13 17.07 0.96
CA ILE A 130 4.67 17.62 -0.27
C ILE A 130 4.76 16.49 -1.28
N MET A 131 3.92 16.53 -2.31
CA MET A 131 3.85 15.52 -3.36
C MET A 131 4.45 16.06 -4.66
N ASN A 132 5.30 15.25 -5.29
CA ASN A 132 5.92 15.56 -6.57
C ASN A 132 4.96 15.25 -7.71
N GLY A 133 4.66 16.28 -8.51
CA GLY A 133 3.97 16.16 -9.78
C GLY A 133 4.91 15.95 -10.97
N ARG A 134 4.37 16.14 -12.16
CA ARG A 134 5.16 16.11 -13.40
C ARG A 134 6.06 17.36 -13.49
N GLU A 135 7.19 17.24 -14.18
CA GLU A 135 8.09 18.37 -14.50
C GLU A 135 8.60 19.20 -13.30
N GLY A 136 8.62 18.61 -12.11
CA GLY A 136 9.10 19.27 -10.89
C GLY A 136 8.04 20.12 -10.18
N ASP A 137 6.77 20.00 -10.56
CA ASP A 137 5.66 20.56 -9.80
C ASP A 137 5.60 19.98 -8.38
N LYS A 138 5.25 20.83 -7.41
CA LYS A 138 5.06 20.44 -6.01
C LYS A 138 3.67 20.82 -5.53
N TYR A 139 2.96 19.83 -5.00
CA TYR A 139 1.63 19.98 -4.44
C TYR A 139 1.68 19.86 -2.92
N HIS A 140 1.26 20.91 -2.22
CA HIS A 140 1.17 20.92 -0.76
C HIS A 140 -0.23 20.47 -0.36
N ILE A 141 -0.36 19.24 0.14
CA ILE A 141 -1.65 18.63 0.45
C ILE A 141 -1.82 18.55 1.95
N GLN A 142 -2.87 19.17 2.47
CA GLN A 142 -3.18 19.18 3.90
C GLN A 142 -4.27 18.15 4.21
N ILE A 143 -4.00 17.27 5.17
CA ILE A 143 -4.88 16.15 5.55
C ILE A 143 -5.15 16.13 7.05
N ALA A 144 -6.40 15.85 7.42
CA ALA A 144 -6.83 15.72 8.81
C ALA A 144 -6.42 14.37 9.42
N THR A 145 -5.13 14.21 9.71
CA THR A 145 -4.61 13.05 10.45
C THR A 145 -3.50 13.51 11.41
N SER A 146 -3.23 12.69 12.43
CA SER A 146 -2.11 12.94 13.34
C SER A 146 -0.80 12.43 12.73
N GLU A 147 0.29 13.19 12.94
CA GLU A 147 1.62 12.81 12.46
C GLU A 147 2.05 11.41 12.93
N ARG A 148 1.73 11.05 14.18
CA ARG A 148 1.99 9.72 14.73
C ARG A 148 1.32 8.61 13.92
N THR A 149 0.05 8.80 13.56
CA THR A 149 -0.71 7.81 12.79
C THR A 149 -0.16 7.72 11.37
N PHE A 150 0.10 8.87 10.76
CA PHE A 150 0.69 8.99 9.44
C PHE A 150 2.02 8.24 9.35
N ARG A 151 3.00 8.58 10.21
CA ARG A 151 4.33 7.95 10.21
C ARG A 151 4.27 6.46 10.46
N ARG A 152 3.37 5.99 11.34
CA ARG A 152 3.18 4.56 11.61
C ARG A 152 2.72 3.81 10.36
N ILE A 153 1.78 4.36 9.60
CA ILE A 153 1.25 3.71 8.39
C ILE A 153 2.30 3.69 7.28
N VAL A 154 2.96 4.83 7.05
CA VAL A 154 4.04 4.95 6.05
C VAL A 154 5.18 3.98 6.37
N SER A 155 5.67 3.99 7.61
CA SER A 155 6.74 3.08 8.04
C SER A 155 6.36 1.62 7.89
N ALA A 156 5.11 1.25 8.21
CA ALA A 156 4.63 -0.11 7.99
C ALA A 156 4.65 -0.50 6.50
N ALA A 157 4.20 0.39 5.62
CA ALA A 157 4.23 0.16 4.17
C ALA A 157 5.66 0.05 3.62
N ASP A 158 6.61 0.82 4.16
CA ASP A 158 8.03 0.73 3.80
C ASP A 158 8.65 -0.60 4.22
N GLU A 159 8.32 -1.11 5.42
CA GLU A 159 8.77 -2.43 5.86
C GLU A 159 8.17 -3.55 4.99
N VAL A 160 6.88 -3.48 4.65
CA VAL A 160 6.25 -4.42 3.71
C VAL A 160 6.92 -4.38 2.33
N ALA A 161 7.21 -3.18 1.81
CA ALA A 161 7.91 -2.99 0.55
C ALA A 161 9.31 -3.64 0.57
N LYS A 162 10.10 -3.43 1.64
CA LYS A 162 11.41 -4.05 1.81
C LYS A 162 11.32 -5.57 1.79
N GLU A 163 10.33 -6.15 2.49
CA GLU A 163 10.12 -7.60 2.50
C GLU A 163 9.79 -8.15 1.11
N GLN A 164 8.88 -7.51 0.37
CA GLN A 164 8.52 -7.92 -0.99
C GLN A 164 9.73 -7.86 -1.93
N LEU A 165 10.54 -6.80 -1.85
CA LEU A 165 11.77 -6.68 -2.64
C LEU A 165 12.77 -7.78 -2.29
N SER A 166 12.96 -8.08 -1.00
CA SER A 166 13.81 -9.20 -0.55
C SER A 166 13.30 -10.57 -1.05
N LEU A 167 11.98 -10.79 -1.12
CA LEU A 167 11.42 -12.00 -1.73
C LEU A 167 11.67 -12.06 -3.24
N PHE A 168 11.54 -10.93 -3.93
CA PHE A 168 11.85 -10.86 -5.35
C PHE A 168 13.33 -11.22 -5.61
N GLU A 169 14.24 -10.69 -4.80
CA GLU A 169 15.68 -11.01 -4.83
C GLU A 169 15.94 -12.52 -4.66
N TYR A 170 15.25 -13.15 -3.71
CA TYR A 170 15.33 -14.60 -3.48
C TYR A 170 14.91 -15.40 -4.71
N TRP A 171 13.78 -15.06 -5.32
CA TRP A 171 13.26 -15.76 -6.50
C TRP A 171 14.17 -15.58 -7.71
N MET A 172 14.70 -14.37 -7.91
CA MET A 172 15.66 -14.08 -8.98
C MET A 172 16.93 -14.93 -8.84
N TYR A 173 17.47 -15.04 -7.63
CA TYR A 173 18.60 -15.93 -7.35
C TYR A 173 18.25 -17.41 -7.65
N ARG A 174 17.11 -17.90 -7.17
CA ARG A 174 16.64 -19.28 -7.40
C ARG A 174 16.46 -19.62 -8.88
N LEU A 175 16.12 -18.64 -9.70
CA LEU A 175 15.96 -18.78 -11.16
C LEU A 175 17.29 -18.58 -11.93
N GLY A 176 18.43 -18.51 -11.24
CA GLY A 176 19.75 -18.40 -11.87
C GLY A 176 20.06 -17.01 -12.44
N LYS A 177 19.26 -15.98 -12.12
CA LYS A 177 19.50 -14.60 -12.55
C LYS A 177 20.37 -13.89 -11.52
N VAL A 178 21.67 -14.20 -11.52
CA VAL A 178 22.61 -13.81 -10.43
C VAL A 178 23.32 -12.46 -10.69
N LYS A 179 23.21 -11.85 -11.87
CA LYS A 179 23.89 -10.58 -12.19
C LYS A 179 23.08 -9.71 -13.15
N ARG A 180 22.16 -8.91 -12.62
CA ARG A 180 21.58 -7.76 -13.33
C ARG A 180 21.42 -6.62 -12.34
N GLU A 181 21.81 -5.41 -12.72
CA GLU A 181 21.29 -4.22 -12.05
C GLU A 181 19.78 -4.21 -12.24
N ILE A 182 19.05 -4.30 -11.15
CA ILE A 182 17.60 -4.15 -11.14
C ILE A 182 17.35 -3.08 -10.10
N PHE A 183 16.79 -1.94 -10.54
CA PHE A 183 16.51 -0.78 -9.69
C PHE A 183 17.72 -0.32 -8.86
N GLU A 184 18.88 -0.12 -9.49
CA GLU A 184 20.08 0.52 -8.91
C GLU A 184 20.75 -0.22 -7.73
N ARG A 185 20.36 -1.47 -7.43
CA ARG A 185 21.05 -2.32 -6.45
C ARG A 185 22.00 -3.31 -7.11
N THR A 186 23.27 -3.27 -6.69
CA THR A 186 24.28 -4.28 -7.02
C THR A 186 24.08 -5.51 -6.13
N TYR A 187 23.76 -6.66 -6.73
CA TYR A 187 23.49 -7.89 -5.99
C TYR A 187 24.76 -8.70 -5.72
N PHE A 188 25.09 -8.87 -4.44
CA PHE A 188 26.13 -9.79 -3.99
C PHE A 188 25.46 -11.04 -3.39
N GLY A 189 25.40 -12.11 -4.19
CA GLY A 189 24.89 -13.40 -3.76
C GLY A 189 25.88 -14.12 -2.84
N ASP A 190 25.97 -13.71 -1.58
CA ASP A 190 26.61 -14.51 -0.53
C ASP A 190 25.60 -15.53 0.03
N TYR A 191 26.05 -16.75 0.31
CA TYR A 191 25.28 -17.86 0.86
C TYR A 191 24.51 -17.46 2.14
N CYS A 192 25.10 -16.59 2.96
CA CYS A 192 24.47 -16.04 4.17
C CYS A 192 23.22 -15.21 3.86
N VAL A 193 23.27 -14.40 2.80
CA VAL A 193 22.12 -13.58 2.34
C VAL A 193 21.03 -14.51 1.82
N TYR A 194 21.38 -15.48 1.00
CA TYR A 194 20.43 -16.48 0.48
C TYR A 194 19.71 -17.24 1.60
N THR A 195 20.43 -17.69 2.62
CA THR A 195 19.82 -18.44 3.74
C THR A 195 18.82 -17.58 4.52
N LYS A 196 19.11 -16.29 4.73
CA LYS A 196 18.19 -15.35 5.36
C LYS A 196 16.93 -15.16 4.52
N LEU A 197 17.10 -14.95 3.21
CA LEU A 197 16.00 -14.76 2.27
C LEU A 197 15.12 -16.02 2.14
N ARG A 198 15.70 -17.21 2.13
CA ARG A 198 14.96 -18.48 2.15
C ARG A 198 14.09 -18.60 3.40
N LYS A 199 14.63 -18.27 4.58
CA LYS A 199 13.87 -18.30 5.84
C LYS A 199 12.70 -17.32 5.81
N LEU A 200 12.92 -16.11 5.28
CA LEU A 200 11.86 -15.11 5.09
C LEU A 200 10.75 -15.64 4.18
N ALA A 201 11.11 -16.22 3.03
CA ALA A 201 10.15 -16.78 2.08
C ALA A 201 9.32 -17.92 2.71
N LEU A 202 9.95 -18.80 3.48
CA LEU A 202 9.27 -19.90 4.17
C LEU A 202 8.33 -19.40 5.27
N ASP A 203 8.77 -18.43 6.10
CA ASP A 203 7.93 -17.83 7.15
C ASP A 203 6.67 -17.17 6.56
N LEU A 204 6.84 -16.36 5.51
CA LEU A 204 5.72 -15.70 4.83
C LEU A 204 4.77 -16.71 4.17
N PHE A 205 5.31 -17.75 3.53
CA PHE A 205 4.49 -18.82 2.95
C PHE A 205 3.64 -19.53 4.01
N ILE A 206 4.26 -19.97 5.12
CA ILE A 206 3.55 -20.64 6.22
C ILE A 206 2.46 -19.73 6.79
N ARG A 207 2.78 -18.46 7.08
CA ARG A 207 1.79 -17.50 7.61
C ARG A 207 0.63 -17.31 6.65
N THR A 208 0.90 -17.23 5.34
CA THR A 208 -0.12 -17.08 4.31
C THR A 208 -1.05 -18.28 4.23
N VAL A 209 -0.49 -19.49 4.19
CA VAL A 209 -1.29 -20.73 4.18
C VAL A 209 -2.16 -20.82 5.44
N LEU A 210 -1.59 -20.56 6.62
CA LEU A 210 -2.32 -20.61 7.88
C LEU A 210 -3.42 -19.53 7.96
N HIS A 211 -3.16 -18.35 7.42
CA HIS A 211 -4.15 -17.27 7.38
C HIS A 211 -5.33 -17.59 6.47
N ILE A 212 -5.05 -18.10 5.26
CA ILE A 212 -6.08 -18.55 4.31
C ILE A 212 -6.89 -19.69 4.93
N LEU A 213 -6.22 -20.67 5.53
CA LEU A 213 -6.86 -21.78 6.23
C LEU A 213 -7.79 -21.27 7.33
N ASN A 214 -7.33 -20.32 8.15
CA ASN A 214 -8.13 -19.77 9.24
C ASN A 214 -9.35 -18.99 8.75
N LYS A 215 -9.18 -18.17 7.69
CA LYS A 215 -10.32 -17.49 7.06
C LYS A 215 -11.34 -18.48 6.49
N ALA A 216 -10.87 -19.53 5.80
CA ALA A 216 -11.73 -20.56 5.24
C ALA A 216 -12.47 -21.34 6.33
N HIS A 217 -11.76 -21.77 7.38
CA HIS A 217 -12.33 -22.51 8.50
C HIS A 217 -13.39 -21.68 9.22
N LYS A 218 -13.08 -20.43 9.58
CA LYS A 218 -14.03 -19.52 10.23
C LYS A 218 -15.27 -19.25 9.40
N LYS A 219 -15.12 -19.16 8.07
CA LYS A 219 -16.25 -18.98 7.16
C LYS A 219 -17.18 -20.21 7.11
N VAL A 220 -16.63 -21.41 7.22
CA VAL A 220 -17.39 -22.67 7.12
C VAL A 220 -17.99 -23.09 8.46
N TYR A 221 -17.21 -23.00 9.53
CA TYR A 221 -17.55 -23.56 10.85
C TYR A 221 -17.86 -22.51 11.93
N GLY A 222 -17.59 -21.22 11.65
CA GLY A 222 -17.83 -20.13 12.60
C GLY A 222 -16.77 -19.97 13.70
N GLU A 223 -15.75 -20.83 13.72
CA GLU A 223 -14.71 -20.88 14.74
C GLU A 223 -13.28 -20.74 14.17
N GLU A 224 -12.31 -20.48 15.03
CA GLU A 224 -10.90 -20.46 14.63
C GLU A 224 -10.39 -21.86 14.32
N THR A 225 -9.33 -21.94 13.52
CA THR A 225 -8.74 -23.24 13.16
C THR A 225 -8.18 -23.94 14.40
N PRO A 226 -8.53 -25.23 14.65
CA PRO A 226 -8.00 -25.99 15.77
C PRO A 226 -6.47 -26.03 15.79
N ALA A 227 -5.88 -25.96 16.99
CA ALA A 227 -4.44 -25.92 17.18
C ALA A 227 -3.75 -27.19 16.62
N GLU A 228 -4.40 -28.34 16.69
CA GLU A 228 -3.92 -29.59 16.11
C GLU A 228 -3.77 -29.50 14.59
N LEU A 229 -4.76 -28.89 13.90
CA LEU A 229 -4.72 -28.72 12.45
C LEU A 229 -3.61 -27.74 12.05
N VAL A 230 -3.45 -26.63 12.79
CA VAL A 230 -2.34 -25.68 12.59
C VAL A 230 -0.99 -26.38 12.74
N LYS A 231 -0.83 -27.23 13.76
CA LYS A 231 0.40 -27.99 14.02
C LYS A 231 0.70 -28.96 12.88
N GLU A 232 -0.32 -29.66 12.39
CA GLU A 232 -0.16 -30.63 11.30
C GLU A 232 0.22 -29.94 9.98
N VAL A 233 -0.43 -28.83 9.64
CA VAL A 233 -0.10 -28.04 8.45
C VAL A 233 1.34 -27.53 8.51
N LYS A 234 1.78 -26.99 9.65
CA LYS A 234 3.19 -26.60 9.85
C LYS A 234 4.14 -27.78 9.67
N ARG A 235 3.79 -28.96 10.18
CA ARG A 235 4.60 -30.18 10.06
C ARG A 235 4.74 -30.61 8.60
N VAL A 236 3.66 -30.57 7.82
CA VAL A 236 3.67 -30.92 6.40
C VAL A 236 4.52 -29.93 5.60
N ILE A 237 4.31 -28.63 5.78
CA ILE A 237 5.05 -27.60 5.03
C ILE A 237 6.56 -27.69 5.31
N ASN A 238 6.96 -27.86 6.57
CA ASN A 238 8.39 -27.92 6.94
C ASN A 238 9.13 -29.18 6.43
N LYS A 239 8.41 -30.18 5.90
CA LYS A 239 9.01 -31.38 5.30
C LYS A 239 9.37 -31.20 3.81
N PHE A 240 8.95 -30.10 3.18
CA PHE A 240 9.27 -29.72 1.80
C PHE A 240 10.30 -28.56 1.78
#